data_AF-D4GUE7-F1
#
_entry.id   AF-D4GUE7-F1
#
_cell.length_a   1.000
_cell.length_b   1.000
_cell.length_c   1.000
_cell.angle_alpha   90.00
_cell.angle_beta   90.00
_cell.angle_gamma   90.00
#
_symmetry.space_group_name_H-M   'P 1'
#
loop_
_entity.id
_entity.type
_entity.pdbx_description
1 polymer ?
#
loop_
_entity_poly.entity_id
_entity_poly.type
_entity_poly.pdbx_seq_one_letter_code
_entity_poly.pdbx_strand_id
1 'polypeptide(L)'
;MDPRHLAARAVARVGALRDRIRRVERLEMVAFGRWIENTNNLLHLSILLIIPVLIAVVTLISNSVSTLSFLLFPPLASGSYTLFSDPEGRYASPVKFVVALTVGALCGLVAVGFTGWAYGPTGTALVHPSAAALAIFLAGATTWALDVEAPSAFSTALLTLVTGNVNPEEYVVSIFFASVVIAIAFTVWREQFYERRAEYLYGTVRGDDHVLVPMRGETATQTAFFAARLAAAHSAGKVVLLDVLPATPADESDATPDTTADGELDADADASVERLESCAHNLRTQLGVPVEIAVARGDPLTATTEAAANTNSDLVVTPYEEDRGLLSDYIRGLFGGSYDTVAFRSTGETYRWRRVLVLVARPGDAAHAMIDFATRLAGKTGSVSVTTCISSEVERRPAESKLANLVETADGNIETRVARSEVTAFIASNAASYDLVVLGSSGDRSPASRFISPPTFERIREVDCDVAVFDRGH
;
A
#
# COMPACT_ATOMS: atom_id res chain seq x y z
N MET A 1 -45.21 -24.36 -32.10
CA MET A 1 -44.19 -23.91 -31.15
C MET A 1 -44.44 -22.43 -30.88
N ASP A 2 -44.76 -22.10 -29.63
CA ASP A 2 -45.34 -20.79 -29.27
C ASP A 2 -44.22 -19.74 -29.09
N PRO A 3 -44.23 -18.63 -29.86
CA PRO A 3 -43.18 -17.60 -29.82
C PRO A 3 -42.99 -16.96 -28.43
N ARG A 4 -44.03 -17.00 -27.57
CA ARG A 4 -43.96 -16.46 -26.20
C ARG A 4 -43.04 -17.26 -25.29
N HIS A 5 -42.92 -18.57 -25.49
CA HIS A 5 -42.02 -19.43 -24.71
C HIS A 5 -40.55 -19.30 -25.10
N LEU A 6 -40.26 -18.91 -26.34
CA LEU A 6 -38.89 -18.63 -26.80
C LEU A 6 -38.38 -17.28 -26.28
N ALA A 7 -39.23 -16.26 -26.25
CA ALA A 7 -38.90 -14.96 -25.68
C ALA A 7 -38.60 -15.05 -24.17
N ALA A 8 -39.42 -15.80 -23.42
CA ALA A 8 -39.19 -16.00 -21.97
C ALA A 8 -37.86 -16.73 -21.68
N ARG A 9 -37.50 -17.74 -22.49
CA ARG A 9 -36.21 -18.44 -22.35
C ARG A 9 -35.01 -17.58 -22.74
N ALA A 10 -35.16 -16.69 -23.72
CA ALA A 10 -34.11 -15.75 -24.12
C ALA A 10 -33.85 -14.70 -23.02
N VAL A 11 -34.91 -14.12 -22.43
CA VAL A 11 -34.81 -13.15 -21.32
C VAL A 11 -34.19 -13.79 -20.09
N ALA A 12 -34.58 -15.02 -19.74
CA ALA A 12 -34.00 -15.75 -18.61
C ALA A 12 -32.50 -16.08 -18.83
N ARG A 13 -32.10 -16.43 -20.05
CA ARG A 13 -30.68 -16.66 -20.40
C ARG A 13 -29.85 -15.38 -20.38
N VAL A 14 -30.41 -14.25 -20.81
CA VAL A 14 -29.74 -12.95 -20.73
C VAL A 14 -29.58 -12.48 -19.29
N GLY A 15 -30.58 -12.69 -18.43
CA GLY A 15 -30.48 -12.43 -16.99
C GLY A 15 -29.37 -13.26 -16.32
N ALA A 16 -29.36 -14.57 -16.57
CA ALA A 16 -28.33 -15.46 -16.03
C ALA A 16 -26.91 -15.14 -16.55
N LEU A 17 -26.77 -14.70 -17.80
CA LEU A 17 -25.49 -14.27 -18.36
C LEU A 17 -25.04 -12.94 -17.74
N ARG A 18 -25.96 -11.99 -17.54
CA ARG A 18 -25.70 -10.70 -16.89
C ARG A 18 -25.26 -10.86 -15.43
N ASP A 19 -25.91 -11.77 -14.69
CA ASP A 19 -25.55 -12.03 -13.30
C ASP A 19 -24.23 -12.81 -13.18
N ARG A 20 -23.87 -13.60 -14.19
CA ARG A 20 -22.57 -14.27 -14.27
C ARG A 20 -21.46 -13.28 -14.63
N ILE A 21 -21.71 -12.36 -15.56
CA ILE A 21 -20.80 -11.27 -15.92
C ILE A 21 -20.56 -10.37 -14.72
N ARG A 22 -21.61 -9.95 -14.00
CA ARG A 22 -21.48 -9.12 -12.78
C ARG A 22 -20.66 -9.77 -11.67
N ARG A 23 -20.72 -11.10 -11.53
CA ARG A 23 -19.89 -11.83 -10.56
C ARG A 23 -18.43 -11.87 -10.98
N VAL A 24 -18.16 -12.11 -12.27
CA VAL A 24 -16.80 -12.08 -12.82
C VAL A 24 -16.23 -10.65 -12.76
N GLU A 25 -17.03 -9.65 -13.07
CA GLU A 25 -16.67 -8.23 -13.01
C GLU A 25 -16.35 -7.79 -11.57
N ARG A 26 -17.08 -8.26 -10.56
CA ARG A 26 -16.73 -8.01 -9.15
C ARG A 26 -15.41 -8.67 -8.75
N LEU A 27 -15.17 -9.90 -9.18
CA LEU A 27 -13.90 -10.60 -8.90
C LEU A 27 -12.72 -9.93 -9.62
N GLU A 28 -12.94 -9.49 -10.86
CA GLU A 28 -11.94 -8.77 -11.65
C GLU A 28 -11.69 -7.36 -11.11
N MET A 29 -12.71 -6.65 -10.62
CA MET A 29 -12.55 -5.34 -9.99
C MET A 29 -11.76 -5.44 -8.67
N VAL A 30 -11.98 -6.48 -7.85
CA VAL A 30 -11.19 -6.69 -6.63
C VAL A 30 -9.74 -7.08 -6.97
N ALA A 31 -9.53 -7.89 -8.02
CA ALA A 31 -8.19 -8.23 -8.49
C ALA A 31 -7.46 -7.01 -9.11
N PHE A 32 -8.19 -6.17 -9.84
CA PHE A 32 -7.69 -4.93 -10.44
C PHE A 32 -7.39 -3.87 -9.37
N GLY A 33 -8.25 -3.74 -8.36
CA GLY A 33 -8.00 -2.92 -7.17
C GLY A 33 -6.68 -3.32 -6.52
N ARG A 34 -6.52 -4.60 -6.17
CA ARG A 34 -5.26 -5.17 -5.63
C ARG A 34 -4.05 -4.96 -6.53
N TRP A 35 -4.25 -4.96 -7.85
CA TRP A 35 -3.18 -4.67 -8.78
C TRP A 35 -2.76 -3.19 -8.74
N ILE A 36 -3.70 -2.25 -8.65
CA ILE A 36 -3.43 -0.80 -8.54
C ILE A 36 -2.85 -0.43 -7.16
N GLU A 37 -3.24 -1.13 -6.09
CA GLU A 37 -2.70 -0.92 -4.72
C GLU A 37 -1.16 -0.89 -4.69
N ASN A 38 -0.51 -1.66 -5.57
CA ASN A 38 0.92 -1.53 -5.77
C ASN A 38 1.26 -0.18 -6.43
N THR A 39 1.92 0.70 -5.67
CA THR A 39 2.35 2.04 -6.11
C THR A 39 3.03 2.01 -7.48
N ASN A 40 3.84 1.00 -7.79
CA ASN A 40 4.52 0.92 -9.07
C ASN A 40 3.54 0.70 -10.25
N ASN A 41 2.49 -0.09 -10.04
CA ASN A 41 1.46 -0.31 -11.06
C ASN A 41 0.61 0.94 -11.27
N LEU A 42 0.30 1.67 -10.20
CA LEU A 42 -0.37 2.97 -10.27
C LEU A 42 0.47 4.00 -11.05
N LEU A 43 1.78 4.06 -10.82
CA LEU A 43 2.68 4.92 -11.59
C LEU A 43 2.67 4.53 -13.07
N HIS A 44 2.79 3.24 -13.39
CA HIS A 44 2.72 2.76 -14.78
C HIS A 44 1.39 3.10 -15.46
N LEU A 45 0.26 2.92 -14.77
CA LEU A 45 -1.06 3.24 -15.30
C LEU A 45 -1.21 4.77 -15.50
N SER A 46 -0.73 5.56 -14.54
CA SER A 46 -0.73 7.03 -14.62
C SER A 46 0.07 7.51 -15.82
N ILE A 47 1.27 6.96 -16.04
CA ILE A 47 2.09 7.24 -17.22
C ILE A 47 1.34 6.91 -18.51
N LEU A 48 0.71 5.73 -18.58
CA LEU A 48 0.00 5.26 -19.76
C LEU A 48 -1.21 6.13 -20.12
N LEU A 49 -1.89 6.69 -19.13
CA LEU A 49 -3.10 7.50 -19.34
C LEU A 49 -2.81 9.00 -19.44
N ILE A 50 -1.98 9.53 -18.56
CA ILE A 50 -1.75 10.97 -18.42
C ILE A 50 -0.81 11.49 -19.49
N ILE A 51 0.32 10.83 -19.74
CA ILE A 51 1.32 11.35 -20.67
C ILE A 51 0.76 11.49 -22.09
N PRO A 52 0.07 10.50 -22.69
CA PRO A 52 -0.51 10.66 -24.02
C PRO A 52 -1.52 11.81 -24.10
N VAL A 53 -2.39 11.95 -23.09
CA VAL A 53 -3.39 13.02 -23.02
C VAL A 53 -2.70 14.38 -22.90
N LEU A 54 -1.70 14.50 -22.03
CA LEU A 54 -0.96 15.73 -21.79
C LEU A 54 -0.17 16.15 -23.04
N ILE A 55 0.48 15.21 -23.74
CA ILE A 55 1.15 15.49 -25.02
C ILE A 55 0.14 15.92 -26.09
N ALA A 56 -1.03 15.28 -26.16
CA ALA A 56 -2.10 15.69 -27.08
C ALA A 56 -2.61 17.11 -26.77
N VAL A 57 -2.81 17.46 -25.50
CA VAL A 57 -3.22 18.81 -25.06
C VAL A 57 -2.15 19.85 -25.42
N VAL A 58 -0.88 19.58 -25.10
CA VAL A 58 0.24 20.48 -25.47
C VAL A 58 0.29 20.65 -26.98
N THR A 59 0.06 19.58 -27.76
CA THR A 59 0.02 19.64 -29.23
C THR A 59 -1.13 20.54 -29.72
N LEU A 60 -2.33 20.40 -29.15
CA LEU A 60 -3.49 21.22 -29.50
C LEU A 60 -3.24 22.71 -29.21
N ILE A 61 -2.65 23.02 -28.05
CA ILE A 61 -2.27 24.39 -27.66
C ILE A 61 -1.20 24.93 -28.63
N SER A 62 -0.17 24.14 -28.91
CA SER A 62 0.91 24.51 -29.85
C SER A 62 0.36 24.83 -31.24
N ASN A 63 -0.52 23.99 -31.79
CA ASN A 63 -1.11 24.22 -33.11
C ASN A 63 -2.05 25.44 -33.15
N SER A 64 -2.63 25.83 -32.02
CA SER A 64 -3.51 27.00 -31.94
C SER A 64 -2.73 28.32 -31.91
N VAL A 65 -1.42 28.26 -31.63
CA VAL A 65 -0.53 29.41 -31.52
C VAL A 65 0.50 29.30 -32.65
N SER A 66 0.37 30.14 -33.68
CA SER A 66 1.19 30.10 -34.91
C SER A 66 2.71 30.25 -34.69
N THR A 67 3.14 30.55 -33.47
CA THR A 67 4.52 30.73 -33.02
C THR A 67 5.13 29.47 -32.36
N LEU A 68 4.36 28.41 -32.10
CA LEU A 68 4.83 27.21 -31.38
C LEU A 68 4.94 26.02 -32.36
N SER A 69 6.11 25.81 -32.97
CA SER A 69 6.30 24.80 -34.02
C SER A 69 6.58 23.37 -33.50
N PHE A 70 6.24 22.38 -34.34
CA PHE A 70 5.88 20.97 -34.09
C PHE A 70 7.00 20.01 -33.63
N LEU A 71 8.16 20.50 -33.19
CA LEU A 71 9.36 19.65 -32.98
C LEU A 71 9.63 19.23 -31.53
N LEU A 72 8.74 19.58 -30.59
CA LEU A 72 9.04 19.60 -29.15
C LEU A 72 8.79 18.27 -28.42
N PHE A 73 8.36 17.21 -29.12
CA PHE A 73 7.86 16.00 -28.47
C PHE A 73 8.90 15.16 -27.74
N PRO A 74 10.11 14.91 -28.29
CA PRO A 74 11.04 13.98 -27.63
C PRO A 74 11.53 14.45 -26.25
N PRO A 75 11.97 15.71 -26.05
CA PRO A 75 12.40 16.19 -24.74
C PRO A 75 11.24 16.31 -23.74
N LEU A 76 10.06 16.77 -24.19
CA LEU A 76 8.88 16.92 -23.33
C LEU A 76 8.32 15.56 -22.90
N ALA A 77 8.22 14.59 -23.82
CA ALA A 77 7.72 13.26 -23.50
C ALA A 77 8.67 12.50 -22.56
N SER A 78 9.98 12.51 -22.85
CA SER A 78 10.99 11.88 -21.99
C SER A 78 11.04 12.53 -20.61
N GLY A 79 11.00 13.87 -20.55
CA GLY A 79 10.99 14.60 -19.29
C GLY A 79 9.70 14.43 -18.49
N SER A 80 8.53 14.36 -19.16
CA SER A 80 7.26 13.97 -18.51
C SER A 80 7.37 12.57 -17.93
N TYR A 81 7.90 11.62 -18.70
CA TYR A 81 8.09 10.26 -18.20
C TYR A 81 8.95 10.25 -16.93
N THR A 82 10.06 10.98 -16.89
CA THR A 82 10.91 11.10 -15.69
C THR A 82 10.16 11.67 -14.49
N LEU A 83 9.32 12.70 -14.67
CA LEU A 83 8.51 13.28 -13.59
C LEU A 83 7.52 12.24 -13.02
N PHE A 84 6.78 11.56 -13.89
CA PHE A 84 5.72 10.64 -13.47
C PHE A 84 6.22 9.24 -13.07
N SER A 85 7.40 8.81 -13.50
CA SER A 85 7.96 7.49 -13.16
C SER A 85 8.56 7.41 -11.78
N ASP A 86 9.03 8.53 -11.24
CA ASP A 86 9.65 8.60 -9.93
C ASP A 86 9.35 9.96 -9.28
N PRO A 87 8.11 10.21 -8.80
CA PRO A 87 7.64 11.55 -8.39
C PRO A 87 8.37 12.16 -7.20
N GLU A 88 8.96 11.34 -6.33
CA GLU A 88 9.83 11.73 -5.21
C GLU A 88 11.32 11.64 -5.56
N GLY A 89 11.61 11.27 -6.81
CA GLY A 89 12.97 11.17 -7.32
C GLY A 89 13.67 12.52 -7.41
N ARG A 90 14.99 12.47 -7.44
CA ARG A 90 15.85 13.67 -7.56
C ARG A 90 15.49 14.55 -8.77
N TYR A 91 15.01 13.94 -9.85
CA TYR A 91 14.70 14.61 -11.11
C TYR A 91 13.23 15.03 -11.25
N ALA A 92 12.38 14.75 -10.26
CA ALA A 92 10.94 15.02 -10.33
C ALA A 92 10.53 16.40 -9.78
N SER A 93 11.46 17.35 -9.70
CA SER A 93 11.13 18.73 -9.34
C SER A 93 10.49 19.46 -10.54
N PRO A 94 9.25 19.98 -10.42
CA PRO A 94 8.60 20.72 -11.50
C PRO A 94 9.39 21.97 -11.92
N VAL A 95 10.02 22.64 -10.94
CA VAL A 95 10.82 23.85 -11.18
C VAL A 95 12.12 23.49 -11.88
N LYS A 96 12.87 22.49 -11.37
CA LYS A 96 14.13 22.06 -12.01
C LYS A 96 13.85 21.55 -13.42
N PHE A 97 12.73 20.88 -13.67
CA PHE A 97 12.30 20.46 -14.99
C PHE A 97 12.19 21.65 -15.97
N VAL A 98 11.41 22.68 -15.65
CA VAL A 98 11.25 23.87 -16.51
C VAL A 98 12.59 24.58 -16.74
N VAL A 99 13.38 24.75 -15.69
CA VAL A 99 14.70 25.41 -15.78
C VAL A 99 15.66 24.58 -16.64
N ALA A 100 15.71 23.27 -16.46
CA ALA A 100 16.62 22.40 -17.21
C ALA A 100 16.32 22.41 -18.71
N LEU A 101 15.04 22.35 -19.10
CA LEU A 101 14.65 22.39 -20.51
C LEU A 101 14.94 23.77 -21.12
N THR A 102 14.64 24.86 -20.42
CA THR A 102 14.94 26.22 -20.93
C THR A 102 16.44 26.48 -21.05
N VAL A 103 17.24 26.06 -20.07
CA VAL A 103 18.70 26.13 -20.13
C VAL A 103 19.23 25.28 -21.27
N GLY A 104 18.71 24.07 -21.47
CA GLY A 104 19.05 23.20 -22.59
C GLY A 104 18.78 23.89 -23.94
N ALA A 105 17.61 24.51 -24.09
CA ALA A 105 17.24 25.26 -25.28
C ALA A 105 18.22 26.42 -25.56
N LEU A 106 18.55 27.22 -24.53
CA LEU A 106 19.51 28.31 -24.65
C LEU A 106 20.92 27.81 -25.03
N CYS A 107 21.39 26.72 -24.42
CA CYS A 107 22.69 26.11 -24.74
C CYS A 107 22.74 25.64 -26.20
N GLY A 108 21.65 25.03 -26.68
CA GLY A 108 21.51 24.62 -28.08
C GLY A 108 21.56 25.81 -29.05
N LEU A 109 20.94 26.95 -28.70
CA LEU A 109 21.01 28.17 -29.50
C LEU A 109 22.41 28.77 -29.54
N VAL A 110 23.10 28.81 -28.39
CA VAL A 110 24.49 29.28 -28.31
C VAL A 110 25.39 28.43 -29.18
N ALA A 111 25.20 27.10 -29.17
CA ALA A 111 25.97 26.18 -30.01
C ALA A 111 25.73 26.42 -31.51
N VAL A 112 24.46 26.54 -31.93
CA VAL A 112 24.10 26.84 -33.32
C VAL A 112 24.69 28.19 -33.74
N GLY A 113 24.51 29.24 -32.94
CA GLY A 113 25.04 30.58 -33.22
C GLY A 113 26.56 30.62 -33.35
N PHE A 114 27.28 29.93 -32.45
CA PHE A 114 28.73 29.82 -32.51
C PHE A 114 29.20 29.10 -33.78
N THR A 115 28.55 28.00 -34.16
CA THR A 115 28.93 27.26 -35.37
C THR A 115 28.54 27.98 -36.67
N GLY A 116 27.42 28.69 -36.70
CA GLY A 116 27.04 29.54 -37.82
C GLY A 116 28.03 30.69 -38.02
N TRP A 117 28.57 31.25 -36.93
CA TRP A 117 29.65 32.24 -36.99
C TRP A 117 30.97 31.63 -37.49
N ALA A 118 31.34 30.44 -37.03
CA ALA A 118 32.62 29.80 -37.37
C ALA A 118 32.67 29.17 -38.78
N TYR A 119 31.57 28.59 -39.25
CA TYR A 119 31.51 27.79 -40.49
C TYR A 119 30.55 28.36 -41.56
N GLY A 120 29.79 29.40 -41.24
CA GLY A 120 28.76 29.97 -42.12
C GLY A 120 27.38 29.27 -41.97
N PRO A 121 26.34 29.74 -42.69
CA PRO A 121 25.00 29.17 -42.61
C PRO A 121 24.96 27.74 -43.14
N THR A 122 24.44 26.82 -42.34
CA THR A 122 24.38 25.40 -42.69
C THR A 122 22.94 25.00 -43.02
N GLY A 123 22.77 24.26 -44.11
CA GLY A 123 21.44 23.76 -44.51
C GLY A 123 20.86 22.77 -43.50
N THR A 124 19.55 22.60 -43.52
CA THR A 124 18.78 21.77 -42.56
C THR A 124 19.06 20.27 -42.62
N ALA A 125 19.88 19.80 -43.56
CA ALA A 125 20.12 18.38 -43.82
C ALA A 125 21.40 17.81 -43.18
N LEU A 126 22.33 18.66 -42.70
CA LEU A 126 23.64 18.24 -42.18
C LEU A 126 23.95 18.95 -40.85
N VAL A 127 23.93 18.20 -39.75
CA VAL A 127 24.31 18.70 -38.42
C VAL A 127 25.83 18.60 -38.25
N HIS A 128 26.49 19.71 -37.90
CA HIS A 128 27.94 19.69 -37.64
C HIS A 128 28.27 18.94 -36.34
N PRO A 129 29.28 18.02 -36.36
CA PRO A 129 29.70 17.32 -35.15
C PRO A 129 30.15 18.26 -34.02
N SER A 130 30.81 19.38 -34.37
CA SER A 130 31.25 20.39 -33.40
C SER A 130 30.07 21.11 -32.73
N ALA A 131 29.00 21.37 -33.47
CA ALA A 131 27.79 22.00 -32.94
C ALA A 131 27.09 21.08 -31.93
N ALA A 132 26.93 19.80 -32.26
CA ALA A 132 26.34 18.81 -31.37
C ALA A 132 27.19 18.60 -30.10
N ALA A 133 28.51 18.50 -30.24
CA ALA A 133 29.43 18.37 -29.12
C ALA A 133 29.37 19.60 -28.19
N LEU A 134 29.34 20.81 -28.77
CA LEU A 134 29.24 22.05 -28.00
C LEU A 134 27.88 22.16 -27.29
N ALA A 135 26.78 21.80 -27.94
CA ALA A 135 25.45 21.81 -27.34
C ALA A 135 25.36 20.87 -26.13
N ILE A 136 25.87 19.64 -26.24
CA ILE A 136 25.91 18.67 -25.13
C ILE A 136 26.81 19.18 -24.00
N PHE A 137 28.00 19.69 -24.33
CA PHE A 137 28.94 20.21 -23.34
C PHE A 137 28.35 21.38 -22.57
N LEU A 138 27.77 22.37 -23.26
CA LEU A 138 27.14 23.53 -22.63
C LEU A 138 25.93 23.13 -21.80
N ALA A 139 25.07 22.24 -22.30
CA ALA A 139 23.92 21.75 -21.55
C ALA A 139 24.35 21.06 -20.25
N GLY A 140 25.35 20.17 -20.31
CA GLY A 140 25.89 19.49 -19.13
C GLY A 140 26.54 20.44 -18.13
N ALA A 141 27.44 21.32 -18.61
CA ALA A 141 28.15 22.26 -17.75
C ALA A 141 27.20 23.27 -17.08
N THR A 142 26.22 23.79 -17.82
CA THR A 142 25.30 24.82 -17.30
C THR A 142 24.25 24.23 -16.37
N THR A 143 23.70 23.05 -16.70
CA THR A 143 22.73 22.39 -15.81
C THR A 143 23.38 21.90 -14.51
N TRP A 144 24.62 21.42 -14.58
CA TRP A 144 25.44 21.10 -13.40
C TRP A 144 25.71 22.34 -12.54
N ALA A 145 26.17 23.43 -13.15
CA ALA A 145 26.45 24.67 -12.42
C ALA A 145 25.22 25.29 -11.72
N LEU A 146 24.02 25.02 -12.24
CA LEU A 146 22.75 25.52 -11.70
C LEU A 146 22.03 24.52 -10.78
N ASP A 147 22.59 23.32 -10.55
CA ASP A 147 21.93 22.22 -9.81
C ASP A 147 20.54 21.84 -10.38
N VAL A 148 20.40 21.84 -11.70
CA VAL A 148 19.16 21.51 -12.43
C VAL A 148 19.39 20.43 -13.48
N GLU A 149 20.30 19.49 -13.22
CA GLU A 149 20.58 18.37 -14.12
C GLU A 149 19.30 17.61 -14.47
N ALA A 150 19.00 17.50 -15.76
CA ALA A 150 17.92 16.67 -16.27
C ALA A 150 18.32 16.04 -17.62
N PRO A 151 18.12 14.74 -17.84
CA PRO A 151 18.46 14.09 -19.11
C PRO A 151 17.77 14.73 -20.33
N SER A 152 16.55 15.24 -20.15
CA SER A 152 15.77 15.93 -21.19
C SER A 152 16.38 17.26 -21.65
N ALA A 153 17.24 17.90 -20.83
CA ALA A 153 17.95 19.12 -21.22
C ALA A 153 18.91 18.89 -22.40
N PHE A 154 19.60 17.75 -22.43
CA PHE A 154 20.47 17.38 -23.55
C PHE A 154 19.68 17.15 -24.84
N SER A 155 18.53 16.48 -24.74
CA SER A 155 17.63 16.28 -25.89
C SER A 155 17.11 17.62 -26.41
N THR A 156 16.78 18.54 -25.51
CA THR A 156 16.36 19.91 -25.85
C THR A 156 17.48 20.67 -26.55
N ALA A 157 18.70 20.62 -26.02
CA ALA A 157 19.86 21.27 -26.64
C ALA A 157 20.21 20.72 -28.01
N LEU A 158 20.00 19.42 -28.26
CA LEU A 158 20.26 18.79 -29.56
C LEU A 158 19.17 19.10 -30.59
N LEU A 159 17.93 19.27 -30.15
CA LEU A 159 16.80 19.53 -31.02
C LEU A 159 16.95 20.87 -31.78
N THR A 160 17.60 21.88 -31.17
CA THR A 160 17.89 23.17 -31.83
C THR A 160 18.69 23.02 -33.12
N LEU A 161 19.53 21.98 -33.21
CA LEU A 161 20.37 21.74 -34.39
C LEU A 161 19.58 21.18 -35.59
N VAL A 162 18.37 20.65 -35.35
CA VAL A 162 17.54 19.99 -36.37
C VAL A 162 16.30 20.82 -36.71
N THR A 163 15.95 21.80 -35.88
CA THR A 163 14.76 22.66 -36.05
C THR A 163 14.78 23.60 -37.25
N GLY A 164 15.92 23.75 -37.94
CA GLY A 164 16.01 24.57 -39.16
C GLY A 164 15.72 26.05 -38.90
N ASN A 165 14.90 26.68 -39.75
CA ASN A 165 14.61 28.13 -39.75
C ASN A 165 13.60 28.59 -38.69
N VAL A 166 13.45 27.88 -37.57
CA VAL A 166 12.61 28.36 -36.46
C VAL A 166 13.30 29.55 -35.80
N ASN A 167 12.55 30.62 -35.51
CA ASN A 167 13.10 31.77 -34.81
C ASN A 167 13.65 31.32 -33.43
N PRO A 168 14.90 31.66 -33.07
CA PRO A 168 15.51 31.24 -31.81
C PRO A 168 14.67 31.57 -30.58
N GLU A 169 14.08 32.76 -30.56
CA GLU A 169 13.23 33.25 -29.47
C GLU A 169 11.96 32.42 -29.33
N GLU A 170 11.30 32.12 -30.46
CA GLU A 170 10.10 31.29 -30.48
C GLU A 170 10.37 29.89 -29.94
N TYR A 171 11.53 29.30 -30.26
CA TYR A 171 11.90 27.97 -29.77
C TYR A 171 12.02 27.92 -28.24
N VAL A 172 12.76 28.86 -27.63
CA VAL A 172 12.94 28.90 -26.17
C VAL A 172 11.62 29.19 -25.46
N VAL A 173 10.85 30.14 -25.99
CA VAL A 173 9.52 30.49 -25.46
C VAL A 173 8.59 29.29 -25.53
N SER A 174 8.62 28.52 -26.63
CA SER A 174 7.82 27.32 -26.79
C SER A 174 8.18 26.24 -25.77
N ILE A 175 9.47 25.96 -25.58
CA ILE A 175 9.95 25.01 -24.59
C ILE A 175 9.54 25.43 -23.17
N PHE A 176 9.68 26.72 -22.84
CA PHE A 176 9.28 27.24 -21.55
C PHE A 176 7.78 27.04 -21.30
N PHE A 177 6.91 27.50 -22.20
CA PHE A 177 5.46 27.38 -22.00
C PHE A 177 5.01 25.92 -21.97
N ALA A 178 5.53 25.08 -22.87
CA ALA A 178 5.19 23.66 -22.87
C ALA A 178 5.64 22.99 -21.56
N SER A 179 6.87 23.22 -21.11
CA SER A 179 7.36 22.64 -19.85
C SER A 179 6.58 23.14 -18.63
N VAL A 180 6.13 24.40 -18.60
CA VAL A 180 5.27 24.94 -17.54
C VAL A 180 3.92 24.22 -17.49
N VAL A 181 3.28 23.97 -18.64
CA VAL A 181 2.00 23.22 -18.68
C VAL A 181 2.17 21.82 -18.09
N ILE A 182 3.27 21.13 -18.44
CA ILE A 182 3.57 19.80 -17.91
C ILE A 182 3.86 19.85 -16.40
N ALA A 183 4.65 20.82 -15.96
CA ALA A 183 4.99 21.02 -14.56
C ALA A 183 3.74 21.28 -13.70
N ILE A 184 2.79 22.09 -14.18
CA ILE A 184 1.51 22.34 -13.51
C ILE A 184 0.70 21.05 -13.44
N ALA A 185 0.53 20.35 -14.56
CA ALA A 185 -0.24 19.11 -14.60
C ALA A 185 0.35 18.04 -13.67
N PHE A 186 1.68 17.90 -13.65
CA PHE A 186 2.37 17.01 -12.73
C PHE A 186 2.18 17.42 -11.27
N THR A 187 2.29 18.70 -10.93
CA THR A 187 2.10 19.20 -9.55
C THR A 187 0.68 18.90 -9.06
N VAL A 188 -0.33 19.19 -9.88
CA VAL A 188 -1.73 18.90 -9.56
C VAL A 188 -1.96 17.40 -9.38
N TRP A 189 -1.43 16.57 -10.28
CA TRP A 189 -1.53 15.12 -10.15
C TRP A 189 -0.82 14.61 -8.89
N ARG A 190 0.38 15.13 -8.59
CA ARG A 190 1.17 14.71 -7.44
C ARG A 190 0.43 15.00 -6.13
N GLU A 191 0.00 16.25 -5.93
CA GLU A 191 -0.69 16.67 -4.69
C GLU A 191 -2.08 16.04 -4.54
N GLN A 192 -2.85 15.93 -5.62
CA GLN A 192 -4.25 15.49 -5.53
C GLN A 192 -4.40 13.97 -5.56
N PHE A 193 -3.49 13.25 -6.22
CA PHE A 193 -3.64 11.83 -6.48
C PHE A 193 -2.50 11.00 -5.90
N TYR A 194 -1.24 11.37 -6.16
CA TYR A 194 -0.09 10.57 -5.72
C TYR A 194 0.17 10.67 -4.21
N GLU A 195 0.16 11.88 -3.64
CA GLU A 195 0.38 12.09 -2.20
C GLU A 195 -0.81 11.57 -1.39
N ARG A 196 -2.04 11.69 -1.91
CA ARG A 196 -3.26 11.18 -1.27
C ARG A 196 -3.58 9.72 -1.57
N ARG A 197 -2.66 8.99 -2.21
CA ARG A 197 -2.89 7.61 -2.68
C ARG A 197 -3.34 6.67 -1.56
N ALA A 198 -2.86 6.90 -0.33
CA ALA A 198 -3.24 6.09 0.82
C ALA A 198 -4.75 6.16 1.12
N GLU A 199 -5.37 7.34 0.96
CA GLU A 199 -6.81 7.53 1.22
C GLU A 199 -7.72 6.83 0.19
N TYR A 200 -7.20 6.64 -1.03
CA TYR A 200 -7.99 6.11 -2.15
C TYR A 200 -7.76 4.62 -2.40
N LEU A 201 -6.56 4.11 -2.10
CA LEU A 201 -6.15 2.76 -2.45
C LEU A 201 -6.16 1.81 -1.27
N TYR A 202 -5.76 2.27 -0.09
CA TYR A 202 -5.49 1.39 1.04
C TYR A 202 -6.74 1.32 1.93
N GLY A 203 -7.56 0.29 1.68
CA GLY A 203 -8.86 0.11 2.33
C GLY A 203 -8.78 -0.06 3.85
N THR A 204 -7.66 -0.60 4.35
CA THR A 204 -7.41 -0.86 5.78
C THR A 204 -7.17 0.40 6.61
N VAL A 205 -6.83 1.54 5.99
CA VAL A 205 -6.60 2.82 6.68
C VAL A 205 -7.93 3.52 7.00
N ARG A 206 -9.05 3.03 6.43
CA ARG A 206 -10.38 3.64 6.52
C ARG A 206 -11.31 3.01 7.54
N GLY A 207 -10.86 1.97 8.24
CA GLY A 207 -11.64 1.33 9.28
C GLY A 207 -11.99 2.30 10.40
N ASP A 208 -13.17 2.13 11.02
CA ASP A 208 -13.52 2.86 12.24
C ASP A 208 -12.68 2.37 13.45
N ASP A 209 -11.80 1.36 13.23
CA ASP A 209 -10.97 0.67 14.20
C ASP A 209 -11.82 0.04 15.30
N HIS A 210 -12.85 -0.66 14.86
CA HIS A 210 -13.71 -1.47 15.71
C HIS A 210 -13.11 -2.86 15.82
N VAL A 211 -12.38 -3.08 16.91
CA VAL A 211 -11.58 -4.26 17.11
C VAL A 211 -12.31 -5.28 17.97
N LEU A 212 -12.60 -6.45 17.42
CA LEU A 212 -13.15 -7.57 18.18
C LEU A 212 -12.02 -8.45 18.72
N VAL A 213 -12.11 -8.78 20.01
CA VAL A 213 -11.14 -9.62 20.73
C VAL A 213 -11.86 -10.83 21.31
N PRO A 214 -11.67 -12.03 20.73
CA PRO A 214 -12.08 -13.27 21.34
C PRO A 214 -11.25 -13.53 22.60
N MET A 215 -11.89 -13.57 23.77
CA MET A 215 -11.25 -13.69 25.08
C MET A 215 -10.91 -15.16 25.39
N ARG A 216 -10.07 -15.75 24.53
CA ARG A 216 -9.73 -17.18 24.54
C ARG A 216 -8.34 -17.47 25.10
N GLY A 217 -8.23 -18.49 25.94
CA GLY A 217 -6.95 -18.92 26.51
C GLY A 217 -6.35 -17.93 27.52
N GLU A 218 -5.16 -18.27 28.03
CA GLU A 218 -4.53 -17.55 29.15
C GLU A 218 -3.98 -16.17 28.76
N THR A 219 -3.65 -15.97 27.48
CA THR A 219 -3.09 -14.71 26.95
C THR A 219 -4.15 -13.74 26.43
N ALA A 220 -5.43 -14.06 26.59
CA ALA A 220 -6.56 -13.24 26.14
C ALA A 220 -6.50 -11.79 26.61
N THR A 221 -6.12 -11.58 27.87
CA THR A 221 -6.02 -10.23 28.45
C THR A 221 -4.93 -9.42 27.77
N GLN A 222 -3.76 -10.01 27.51
CA GLN A 222 -2.66 -9.36 26.79
C GLN A 222 -3.06 -9.00 25.37
N THR A 223 -3.77 -9.90 24.68
CA THR A 223 -4.36 -9.63 23.37
C THR A 223 -5.35 -8.47 23.42
N ALA A 224 -6.18 -8.39 24.45
CA ALA A 224 -7.13 -7.29 24.62
C ALA A 224 -6.43 -5.94 24.84
N PHE A 225 -5.31 -5.91 25.59
CA PHE A 225 -4.47 -4.72 25.71
C PHE A 225 -3.82 -4.32 24.38
N PHE A 226 -3.35 -5.29 23.61
CA PHE A 226 -2.80 -5.06 22.27
C PHE A 226 -3.84 -4.44 21.33
N ALA A 227 -5.02 -5.06 21.25
CA ALA A 227 -6.16 -4.59 20.48
C ALA A 227 -6.63 -3.19 20.90
N ALA A 228 -6.74 -2.96 22.21
CA ALA A 228 -7.13 -1.66 22.73
C ALA A 228 -6.10 -0.57 22.40
N ARG A 229 -4.79 -0.88 22.38
CA ARG A 229 -3.79 0.09 21.93
C ARG A 229 -3.89 0.43 20.44
N LEU A 230 -4.29 -0.53 19.60
CA LEU A 230 -4.59 -0.27 18.19
C LEU A 230 -5.80 0.65 18.05
N ALA A 231 -6.91 0.32 18.71
CA ALA A 231 -8.14 1.10 18.68
C ALA A 231 -7.96 2.51 19.27
N ALA A 232 -7.18 2.66 20.35
CA ALA A 232 -6.92 3.94 21.01
C ALA A 232 -6.24 4.99 20.11
N ALA A 233 -5.58 4.54 19.05
CA ALA A 233 -4.90 5.44 18.13
C ALA A 233 -5.88 6.25 17.27
N HIS A 234 -7.15 5.83 17.20
CA HIS A 234 -8.19 6.47 16.41
C HIS A 234 -9.34 6.96 17.28
N SER A 235 -9.88 8.15 16.99
CA SER A 235 -10.91 8.77 17.83
C SER A 235 -12.25 8.06 17.79
N ALA A 236 -12.52 7.29 16.73
CA ALA A 236 -13.72 6.46 16.60
C ALA A 236 -13.50 5.01 17.09
N GLY A 237 -12.28 4.66 17.47
CA GLY A 237 -11.91 3.28 17.81
C GLY A 237 -12.72 2.72 18.98
N LYS A 238 -13.08 1.44 18.87
CA LYS A 238 -13.84 0.70 19.87
C LYS A 238 -13.26 -0.70 20.00
N VAL A 239 -13.32 -1.26 21.21
CA VAL A 239 -12.98 -2.67 21.44
C VAL A 239 -14.22 -3.45 21.82
N VAL A 240 -14.41 -4.62 21.24
CA VAL A 240 -15.47 -5.57 21.61
C VAL A 240 -14.80 -6.81 22.20
N LEU A 241 -15.00 -7.07 23.49
CA LEU A 241 -14.53 -8.30 24.12
C LEU A 241 -15.60 -9.38 23.95
N LEU A 242 -15.25 -10.48 23.28
CA LEU A 242 -16.16 -11.60 23.01
C LEU A 242 -15.76 -12.81 23.84
N ASP A 243 -16.70 -13.37 24.61
CA ASP A 243 -16.56 -14.73 25.13
C ASP A 243 -17.54 -15.67 24.43
N VAL A 244 -17.09 -16.89 24.13
CA VAL A 244 -17.92 -17.91 23.46
C VAL A 244 -18.02 -19.13 24.35
N LEU A 245 -19.22 -19.33 24.88
CA LEU A 245 -19.57 -20.48 25.70
C LEU A 245 -19.95 -21.69 24.81
N PRO A 246 -19.71 -22.92 25.28
CA PRO A 246 -20.10 -24.11 24.53
C PRO A 246 -21.61 -24.15 24.29
N ALA A 247 -22.01 -24.76 23.17
CA ALA A 247 -23.42 -24.99 22.85
C ALA A 247 -24.06 -25.91 23.91
N THR A 248 -25.32 -25.63 24.24
CA THR A 248 -26.08 -26.43 25.19
C THR A 248 -26.50 -27.75 24.51
N PRO A 249 -26.42 -28.92 25.17
CA PRO A 249 -26.85 -30.20 24.58
C PRO A 249 -28.36 -30.27 24.22
N ALA A 250 -29.15 -29.27 24.59
CA ALA A 250 -30.57 -29.16 24.25
C ALA A 250 -30.84 -28.83 22.76
N ASP A 251 -29.85 -28.32 22.02
CA ASP A 251 -30.04 -27.97 20.60
C ASP A 251 -29.93 -29.17 19.64
N GLU A 252 -29.52 -30.36 20.12
CA GLU A 252 -29.45 -31.59 19.32
C GLU A 252 -30.40 -32.71 19.77
N SER A 253 -31.18 -32.55 20.84
CA SER A 253 -32.08 -33.60 21.32
C SER A 253 -33.28 -33.08 22.08
N ASP A 254 -34.46 -33.44 21.58
CA ASP A 254 -35.80 -33.22 22.14
C ASP A 254 -35.96 -34.00 23.47
N ALA A 255 -35.30 -33.54 24.54
CA ALA A 255 -35.35 -34.14 25.87
C ALA A 255 -35.54 -33.08 26.98
N THR A 256 -36.62 -33.28 27.73
CA THR A 256 -37.09 -32.67 29.00
C THR A 256 -36.18 -31.64 29.69
N PRO A 257 -36.71 -30.47 30.10
CA PRO A 257 -35.94 -29.47 30.83
C PRO A 257 -35.67 -29.94 32.26
N ASP A 258 -34.40 -30.23 32.57
CA ASP A 258 -33.93 -30.37 33.94
C ASP A 258 -33.64 -28.96 34.48
N THR A 259 -34.46 -28.50 35.43
CA THR A 259 -34.40 -27.17 36.06
C THR A 259 -33.07 -26.82 36.74
N THR A 260 -32.15 -27.78 36.87
CA THR A 260 -30.78 -27.56 37.37
C THR A 260 -29.81 -27.10 36.30
N ALA A 261 -30.03 -27.46 35.02
CA ALA A 261 -29.17 -27.04 33.92
C ALA A 261 -29.33 -25.54 33.61
N ASP A 262 -30.56 -25.02 33.66
CA ASP A 262 -30.83 -23.58 33.41
C ASP A 262 -30.14 -22.67 34.42
N GLY A 263 -30.05 -23.07 35.70
CA GLY A 263 -29.36 -22.28 36.74
C GLY A 263 -27.83 -22.30 36.65
N GLU A 264 -27.25 -23.39 36.16
CA GLU A 264 -25.80 -23.53 35.95
C GLU A 264 -25.34 -22.78 34.68
N LEU A 265 -26.20 -22.77 33.64
CA LEU A 265 -25.99 -22.03 32.40
C LEU A 265 -26.00 -20.51 32.60
N ASP A 266 -26.90 -20.00 33.46
CA ASP A 266 -26.98 -18.58 33.80
C ASP A 266 -25.75 -18.16 34.63
N ALA A 267 -25.29 -19.01 35.55
CA ALA A 267 -24.09 -18.77 36.35
C ALA A 267 -22.81 -18.71 35.51
N ASP A 268 -22.64 -19.58 34.51
CA ASP A 268 -21.49 -19.55 33.59
C ASP A 268 -21.47 -18.29 32.72
N ALA A 269 -22.65 -17.83 32.29
CA ALA A 269 -22.81 -16.59 31.55
C ALA A 269 -22.48 -15.38 32.44
N ASP A 270 -23.02 -15.32 33.65
CA ASP A 270 -22.76 -14.26 34.62
C ASP A 270 -21.27 -14.18 34.99
N ALA A 271 -20.63 -15.32 35.27
CA ALA A 271 -19.19 -15.37 35.55
C ALA A 271 -18.34 -14.89 34.36
N SER A 272 -18.80 -15.17 33.13
CA SER A 272 -18.13 -14.69 31.92
C SER A 272 -18.30 -13.19 31.72
N VAL A 273 -19.51 -12.67 31.96
CA VAL A 273 -19.79 -11.23 31.97
C VAL A 273 -18.92 -10.51 32.99
N GLU A 274 -18.84 -11.00 34.23
CA GLU A 274 -18.02 -10.39 35.29
C GLU A 274 -16.54 -10.32 34.92
N ARG A 275 -15.99 -11.38 34.30
CA ARG A 275 -14.61 -11.39 33.78
C ARG A 275 -14.41 -10.37 32.65
N LEU A 276 -15.34 -10.32 31.70
CA LEU A 276 -15.28 -9.38 30.58
C LEU A 276 -15.39 -7.92 31.06
N GLU A 277 -16.30 -7.64 32.00
CA GLU A 277 -16.47 -6.32 32.60
C GLU A 277 -15.23 -5.87 33.36
N SER A 278 -14.61 -6.77 34.13
CA SER A 278 -13.36 -6.51 34.84
C SER A 278 -12.23 -6.16 33.86
N CYS A 279 -12.09 -6.93 32.78
CA CYS A 279 -11.11 -6.64 31.72
C CYS A 279 -11.42 -5.30 31.05
N ALA A 280 -12.67 -5.06 30.68
CA ALA A 280 -13.12 -3.84 30.05
C ALA A 280 -12.88 -2.61 30.94
N HIS A 281 -13.12 -2.71 32.25
CA HIS A 281 -12.83 -1.65 33.21
C HIS A 281 -11.33 -1.30 33.24
N ASN A 282 -10.46 -2.31 33.23
CA ASN A 282 -9.01 -2.10 33.18
C ASN A 282 -8.58 -1.39 31.89
N LEU A 283 -9.09 -1.82 30.73
CA LEU A 283 -8.77 -1.21 29.43
C LEU A 283 -9.26 0.24 29.35
N ARG A 284 -10.50 0.52 29.77
CA ARG A 284 -11.05 1.89 29.81
C ARG A 284 -10.21 2.79 30.71
N THR A 285 -9.79 2.29 31.87
CA THR A 285 -9.01 3.07 32.84
C THR A 285 -7.59 3.37 32.36
N GLN A 286 -6.92 2.39 31.73
CA GLN A 286 -5.51 2.54 31.34
C GLN A 286 -5.33 3.17 29.96
N LEU A 287 -6.25 2.95 29.02
CA LEU A 287 -6.11 3.33 27.62
C LEU A 287 -7.18 4.30 27.13
N GLY A 288 -8.27 4.51 27.87
CA GLY A 288 -9.30 5.49 27.53
C GLY A 288 -10.17 5.13 26.32
N VAL A 289 -10.20 3.85 25.91
CA VAL A 289 -10.95 3.39 24.73
C VAL A 289 -12.35 2.91 25.12
N PRO A 290 -13.40 3.19 24.33
CA PRO A 290 -14.69 2.54 24.47
C PRO A 290 -14.56 1.02 24.37
N VAL A 291 -15.12 0.31 25.35
CA VAL A 291 -15.13 -1.16 25.37
C VAL A 291 -16.57 -1.64 25.48
N GLU A 292 -16.98 -2.52 24.58
CA GLU A 292 -18.23 -3.28 24.63
C GLU A 292 -17.91 -4.74 24.97
N ILE A 293 -18.90 -5.45 25.51
CA ILE A 293 -18.80 -6.87 25.83
C ILE A 293 -19.87 -7.62 25.06
N ALA A 294 -19.53 -8.81 24.58
CA ALA A 294 -20.45 -9.73 23.94
C ALA A 294 -20.20 -11.14 24.49
N VAL A 295 -21.29 -11.85 24.78
CA VAL A 295 -21.24 -13.27 25.15
C VAL A 295 -22.09 -14.02 24.14
N ALA A 296 -21.51 -15.01 23.49
CA ALA A 296 -22.18 -15.86 22.51
C ALA A 296 -22.10 -17.33 22.94
N ARG A 297 -22.97 -18.16 22.37
CA ARG A 297 -22.92 -19.62 22.50
C ARG A 297 -22.77 -20.25 21.13
N GLY A 298 -22.00 -21.34 21.04
CA GLY A 298 -21.90 -22.13 19.81
C GLY A 298 -20.47 -22.42 19.38
N ASP A 299 -20.31 -22.63 18.08
CA ASP A 299 -18.99 -22.79 17.46
C ASP A 299 -18.18 -21.49 17.55
N PRO A 300 -16.95 -21.50 18.11
CA PRO A 300 -16.14 -20.29 18.28
C PRO A 300 -15.93 -19.48 17.00
N LEU A 301 -15.66 -20.14 15.87
CA LEU A 301 -15.38 -19.44 14.60
C LEU A 301 -16.62 -18.71 14.10
N THR A 302 -17.75 -19.40 14.10
CA THR A 302 -19.04 -18.85 13.66
C THR A 302 -19.47 -17.71 14.59
N ALA A 303 -19.43 -17.93 15.90
CA ALA A 303 -19.77 -16.91 16.89
C ALA A 303 -18.89 -15.65 16.79
N THR A 304 -17.59 -15.82 16.49
CA THR A 304 -16.67 -14.69 16.29
C THR A 304 -17.05 -13.86 15.06
N THR A 305 -17.33 -14.52 13.93
CA THR A 305 -17.65 -13.80 12.69
C THR A 305 -19.03 -13.14 12.73
N GLU A 306 -20.01 -13.75 13.41
CA GLU A 306 -21.32 -13.15 13.68
C GLU A 306 -21.21 -11.98 14.65
N ALA A 307 -20.45 -12.10 15.74
CA ALA A 307 -20.23 -11.00 16.67
C ALA A 307 -19.51 -9.83 15.98
N ALA A 308 -18.54 -10.11 15.12
CA ALA A 308 -17.86 -9.08 14.32
C ALA A 308 -18.86 -8.34 13.42
N ALA A 309 -19.74 -9.08 12.74
CA ALA A 309 -20.79 -8.49 11.90
C ALA A 309 -21.77 -7.63 12.72
N ASN A 310 -22.24 -8.14 13.85
CA ASN A 310 -23.25 -7.48 14.68
C ASN A 310 -22.71 -6.21 15.36
N THR A 311 -21.41 -6.15 15.62
CA THR A 311 -20.77 -5.01 16.27
C THR A 311 -20.10 -4.04 15.29
N ASN A 312 -20.24 -4.30 13.98
CA ASN A 312 -19.53 -3.60 12.90
C ASN A 312 -18.01 -3.55 13.15
N SER A 313 -17.43 -4.67 13.57
CA SER A 313 -15.99 -4.81 13.74
C SER A 313 -15.32 -5.07 12.39
N ASP A 314 -14.25 -4.36 12.12
CA ASP A 314 -13.45 -4.47 10.89
C ASP A 314 -12.17 -5.29 11.10
N LEU A 315 -11.70 -5.39 12.34
CA LEU A 315 -10.50 -6.12 12.74
C LEU A 315 -10.81 -7.14 13.84
N VAL A 316 -10.34 -8.38 13.69
CA VAL A 316 -10.36 -9.41 14.73
C VAL A 316 -8.94 -9.61 15.25
N VAL A 317 -8.70 -9.33 16.53
CA VAL A 317 -7.42 -9.61 17.18
C VAL A 317 -7.61 -10.80 18.11
N THR A 318 -7.07 -11.94 17.71
CA THR A 318 -7.18 -13.20 18.45
C THR A 318 -5.87 -13.58 19.13
N PRO A 319 -5.90 -14.17 20.32
CA PRO A 319 -4.76 -14.88 20.89
C PRO A 319 -4.27 -15.95 19.91
N TYR A 320 -2.95 -16.12 19.85
CA TYR A 320 -2.33 -17.16 19.06
C TYR A 320 -2.53 -18.53 19.74
N GLU A 321 -3.12 -19.47 19.01
CA GLU A 321 -3.51 -20.80 19.46
C GLU A 321 -2.88 -21.84 18.53
N GLU A 322 -2.29 -22.87 19.12
CA GLU A 322 -1.75 -24.02 18.39
C GLU A 322 -2.49 -25.30 18.77
N ASP A 323 -2.72 -26.16 17.78
CA ASP A 323 -3.12 -27.54 17.99
C ASP A 323 -2.08 -28.48 17.34
N ARG A 324 -1.49 -29.36 18.15
CA ARG A 324 -0.45 -30.33 17.75
C ARG A 324 0.74 -29.70 16.99
N GLY A 325 1.13 -28.48 17.36
CA GLY A 325 2.28 -27.77 16.79
C GLY A 325 2.04 -27.15 15.41
N LEU A 326 0.77 -27.05 15.00
CA LEU A 326 0.27 -26.25 13.89
C LEU A 326 -0.71 -25.21 14.46
N LEU A 327 -1.05 -24.18 13.68
CA LEU A 327 -2.13 -23.26 14.02
C LEU A 327 -3.42 -24.01 14.33
N SER A 328 -4.21 -23.54 15.31
CA SER A 328 -5.55 -24.07 15.53
C SER A 328 -6.43 -23.88 14.29
N ASP A 329 -7.42 -24.77 14.11
CA ASP A 329 -8.40 -24.67 13.02
C ASP A 329 -9.19 -23.36 13.10
N TYR A 330 -9.38 -22.83 14.30
CA TYR A 330 -10.00 -21.53 14.56
C TYR A 330 -9.24 -20.37 13.88
N ILE A 331 -7.93 -20.25 14.11
CA ILE A 331 -7.12 -19.18 13.48
C ILE A 331 -7.03 -19.37 11.97
N ARG A 332 -6.90 -20.62 11.51
CA ARG A 332 -6.91 -20.91 10.06
C ARG A 332 -8.24 -20.53 9.41
N GLY A 333 -9.36 -20.68 10.12
CA GLY A 333 -10.67 -20.22 9.69
C GLY A 333 -10.76 -18.70 9.61
N LEU A 334 -10.26 -17.98 10.62
CA LEU A 334 -10.25 -16.51 10.62
C LEU A 334 -9.38 -15.92 9.50
N PHE A 335 -8.16 -16.45 9.30
CA PHE A 335 -7.28 -16.08 8.18
C PHE A 335 -7.83 -16.47 6.79
N GLY A 336 -8.89 -17.29 6.73
CA GLY A 336 -9.62 -17.57 5.49
C GLY A 336 -10.87 -16.73 5.31
N GLY A 337 -11.16 -15.83 6.26
CA GLY A 337 -12.42 -15.11 6.40
C GLY A 337 -12.45 -13.77 5.67
N SER A 338 -13.53 -13.03 5.91
CA SER A 338 -13.79 -11.70 5.33
C SER A 338 -13.24 -10.54 6.17
N TYR A 339 -12.83 -10.80 7.41
CA TYR A 339 -12.35 -9.78 8.34
C TYR A 339 -10.83 -9.77 8.38
N ASP A 340 -10.25 -8.58 8.51
CA ASP A 340 -8.83 -8.46 8.81
C ASP A 340 -8.57 -9.11 10.17
N THR A 341 -7.52 -9.91 10.26
CA THR A 341 -7.25 -10.72 11.44
C THR A 341 -5.81 -10.58 11.88
N VAL A 342 -5.59 -10.37 13.17
CA VAL A 342 -4.28 -10.45 13.81
C VAL A 342 -4.27 -11.60 14.81
N ALA A 343 -3.42 -12.60 14.57
CA ALA A 343 -3.09 -13.57 15.59
C ALA A 343 -1.91 -13.05 16.43
N PHE A 344 -2.16 -12.80 17.71
CA PHE A 344 -1.19 -12.19 18.62
C PHE A 344 -0.66 -13.21 19.62
N ARG A 345 0.66 -13.38 19.64
CA ARG A 345 1.38 -14.18 20.62
C ARG A 345 2.13 -13.25 21.56
N SER A 346 1.74 -13.27 22.84
CA SER A 346 2.44 -12.53 23.89
C SER A 346 3.41 -13.41 24.66
N THR A 347 4.53 -12.82 25.07
CA THR A 347 5.51 -13.35 26.03
C THR A 347 5.18 -12.94 27.47
N GLY A 348 4.18 -12.06 27.66
CA GLY A 348 3.63 -11.69 28.97
C GLY A 348 4.41 -10.64 29.76
N GLU A 349 5.53 -10.13 29.26
CA GLU A 349 6.42 -9.25 30.04
C GLU A 349 5.98 -7.76 30.03
N THR A 350 5.36 -7.27 28.96
CA THR A 350 5.01 -5.84 28.82
C THR A 350 3.76 -5.58 27.99
N TYR A 351 3.11 -4.43 28.22
CA TYR A 351 1.98 -3.90 27.41
C TYR A 351 2.40 -2.71 26.52
N ARG A 352 3.71 -2.56 26.28
CA ARG A 352 4.27 -1.37 25.62
C ARG A 352 5.23 -1.78 24.51
N TRP A 353 4.73 -1.79 23.30
CA TRP A 353 5.52 -2.04 22.10
C TRP A 353 6.09 -0.73 21.57
N ARG A 354 7.31 -0.36 21.94
CA ARG A 354 7.98 0.87 21.47
C ARG A 354 8.87 0.62 20.27
N ARG A 355 9.51 -0.54 20.21
CA ARG A 355 10.41 -0.96 19.14
C ARG A 355 9.73 -2.08 18.36
N VAL A 356 9.17 -1.76 17.20
CA VAL A 356 8.40 -2.71 16.39
C VAL A 356 9.16 -3.05 15.12
N LEU A 357 9.37 -4.34 14.85
CA LEU A 357 9.94 -4.84 13.60
C LEU A 357 8.80 -5.30 12.69
N VAL A 358 8.69 -4.73 11.48
CA VAL A 358 7.71 -5.16 10.46
C VAL A 358 8.46 -5.85 9.33
N LEU A 359 8.15 -7.12 9.07
CA LEU A 359 8.76 -7.87 7.97
C LEU A 359 7.85 -7.91 6.75
N VAL A 360 8.30 -7.23 5.69
CA VAL A 360 7.55 -7.11 4.44
C VAL A 360 8.20 -7.96 3.36
N ALA A 361 7.46 -8.97 2.88
CA ALA A 361 7.87 -9.76 1.73
C ALA A 361 7.49 -9.07 0.41
N ARG A 362 6.21 -8.66 0.28
CA ARG A 362 5.62 -8.07 -0.93
C ARG A 362 4.94 -6.74 -0.60
N PRO A 363 4.91 -5.79 -1.55
CA PRO A 363 4.09 -4.59 -1.41
C PRO A 363 2.61 -4.94 -1.56
N GLY A 364 1.73 -4.10 -1.03
CA GLY A 364 0.28 -4.26 -1.06
C GLY A 364 -0.34 -3.84 0.26
N ASP A 365 -1.67 -3.90 0.34
CA ASP A 365 -2.39 -3.37 1.50
C ASP A 365 -2.02 -4.04 2.82
N ALA A 366 -1.72 -5.34 2.81
CA ALA A 366 -1.29 -6.01 4.03
C ALA A 366 0.01 -5.43 4.59
N ALA A 367 0.94 -5.01 3.72
CA ALA A 367 2.16 -4.34 4.16
C ALA A 367 1.84 -2.95 4.74
N HIS A 368 0.96 -2.19 4.10
CA HIS A 368 0.53 -0.88 4.62
C HIS A 368 -0.20 -1.00 5.95
N ALA A 369 -1.13 -1.96 6.09
CA ALA A 369 -1.83 -2.25 7.34
C ALA A 369 -0.86 -2.64 8.46
N MET A 370 0.11 -3.53 8.19
CA MET A 370 1.12 -3.89 9.18
C MET A 370 1.97 -2.70 9.62
N ILE A 371 2.36 -1.81 8.69
CA ILE A 371 3.14 -0.61 9.01
C ILE A 371 2.30 0.36 9.84
N ASP A 372 1.05 0.59 9.45
CA ASP A 372 0.10 1.44 10.17
C ASP A 372 -0.17 0.93 11.60
N PHE A 373 -0.44 -0.36 11.77
CA PHE A 373 -0.55 -0.97 13.10
C PHE A 373 0.73 -0.81 13.92
N ALA A 374 1.90 -1.02 13.29
CA ALA A 374 3.18 -0.85 13.97
C ALA A 374 3.43 0.60 14.43
N THR A 375 3.12 1.60 13.59
CA THR A 375 3.31 3.02 13.95
C THR A 375 2.36 3.45 15.06
N ARG A 376 1.10 3.00 15.03
CA ARG A 376 0.10 3.21 16.09
C ARG A 376 0.55 2.62 17.42
N LEU A 377 1.05 1.38 17.41
CA LEU A 377 1.54 0.68 18.60
C LEU A 377 2.81 1.32 19.16
N ALA A 378 3.77 1.66 18.28
CA ALA A 378 5.02 2.34 18.65
C ALA A 378 4.75 3.72 19.27
N GLY A 379 3.73 4.41 18.77
CA GLY A 379 3.40 5.78 19.16
C GLY A 379 4.51 6.78 18.82
N LYS A 380 4.35 8.03 19.27
CA LYS A 380 5.24 9.15 18.90
C LYS A 380 6.69 9.01 19.36
N THR A 381 6.94 8.23 20.42
CA THR A 381 8.27 8.05 21.01
C THR A 381 8.93 6.73 20.62
N GLY A 382 8.19 5.84 19.96
CA GLY A 382 8.70 4.56 19.50
C GLY A 382 9.45 4.66 18.18
N SER A 383 9.85 3.51 17.66
CA SER A 383 10.48 3.35 16.35
C SER A 383 9.97 2.10 15.66
N VAL A 384 9.68 2.21 14.37
CA VAL A 384 9.27 1.09 13.52
C VAL A 384 10.39 0.77 12.54
N SER A 385 10.83 -0.48 12.50
CA SER A 385 11.83 -0.97 11.54
C SER A 385 11.12 -1.78 10.47
N VAL A 386 10.97 -1.21 9.27
CA VAL A 386 10.37 -1.92 8.12
C VAL A 386 11.47 -2.63 7.37
N THR A 387 11.48 -3.95 7.47
CA THR A 387 12.55 -4.79 6.95
C THR A 387 12.07 -5.68 5.82
N THR A 388 12.89 -5.84 4.78
CA THR A 388 12.74 -6.90 3.79
C THR A 388 14.00 -7.73 3.68
N CYS A 389 13.81 -9.05 3.54
CA CYS A 389 14.91 -9.99 3.38
C CYS A 389 15.08 -10.37 1.90
N ILE A 390 16.31 -10.33 1.41
CA ILE A 390 16.68 -10.66 0.03
C ILE A 390 17.60 -11.88 -0.01
N SER A 391 17.52 -12.64 -1.09
CA SER A 391 18.39 -13.81 -1.30
C SER A 391 19.66 -13.43 -2.07
N SER A 392 19.56 -12.48 -2.99
CA SER A 392 20.64 -12.07 -3.88
C SER A 392 20.89 -10.55 -3.84
N GLU A 393 22.13 -10.14 -4.06
CA GLU A 393 22.50 -8.71 -4.02
C GLU A 393 21.84 -7.89 -5.13
N VAL A 394 21.50 -8.54 -6.25
CA VAL A 394 20.79 -7.94 -7.38
C VAL A 394 19.39 -7.43 -6.96
N GLU A 395 18.78 -8.04 -5.94
CA GLU A 395 17.48 -7.63 -5.40
C GLU A 395 17.56 -6.38 -4.49
N ARG A 396 18.76 -5.91 -4.09
CA ARG A 396 18.89 -4.83 -3.11
C ARG A 396 18.23 -3.54 -3.58
N ARG A 397 18.52 -3.07 -4.80
CA ARG A 397 17.96 -1.80 -5.30
C ARG A 397 16.43 -1.86 -5.44
N PRO A 398 15.84 -2.90 -6.06
CA PRO A 398 14.39 -3.07 -6.04
C PRO A 398 13.79 -3.14 -4.62
N ALA A 399 14.49 -3.76 -3.67
CA ALA A 399 14.06 -3.85 -2.28
C ALA A 399 14.09 -2.49 -1.56
N GLU A 400 15.12 -1.68 -1.78
CA GLU A 400 15.23 -0.31 -1.26
C GLU A 400 14.10 0.57 -1.80
N SER A 401 13.89 0.58 -3.12
CA SER A 401 12.77 1.32 -3.73
C SER A 401 11.40 0.85 -3.24
N LYS A 402 11.22 -0.46 -3.06
CA LYS A 402 10.00 -1.03 -2.48
C LYS A 402 9.74 -0.51 -1.07
N LEU A 403 10.77 -0.54 -0.21
CA LEU A 403 10.64 -0.06 1.17
C LEU A 403 10.38 1.44 1.21
N ALA A 404 11.05 2.23 0.37
CA ALA A 404 10.82 3.66 0.25
C ALA A 404 9.34 3.97 -0.08
N ASN A 405 8.77 3.32 -1.10
CA ASN A 405 7.37 3.52 -1.49
C ASN A 405 6.37 3.16 -0.39
N LEU A 406 6.68 2.12 0.42
CA LEU A 406 5.81 1.67 1.51
C LEU A 406 5.80 2.64 2.69
N VAL A 407 6.98 3.14 3.09
CA VAL A 407 7.10 4.03 4.25
C VAL A 407 6.72 5.46 3.92
N GLU A 408 6.76 5.86 2.65
CA GLU A 408 6.35 7.21 2.21
C GLU A 408 4.88 7.53 2.54
N THR A 409 4.01 6.51 2.64
CA THR A 409 2.60 6.70 3.01
C THR A 409 2.33 6.56 4.50
N ALA A 410 3.37 6.40 5.32
CA ALA A 410 3.23 6.14 6.75
C ALA A 410 3.93 7.23 7.56
N ASP A 411 3.23 7.74 8.57
CA ASP A 411 3.78 8.72 9.49
C ASP A 411 4.49 8.05 10.67
N GLY A 412 5.61 8.64 11.11
CA GLY A 412 6.28 8.26 12.35
C GLY A 412 7.79 8.10 12.20
N ASN A 413 8.42 7.61 13.28
CA ASN A 413 9.85 7.31 13.28
C ASN A 413 10.07 5.93 12.67
N ILE A 414 10.16 5.90 11.34
CA ILE A 414 10.28 4.68 10.55
C ILE A 414 11.69 4.60 9.96
N GLU A 415 12.37 3.48 10.22
CA GLU A 415 13.60 3.11 9.53
C GLU A 415 13.33 2.00 8.50
N THR A 416 14.06 2.01 7.38
CA THR A 416 14.00 0.95 6.37
C THR A 416 15.26 0.11 6.39
N ARG A 417 15.12 -1.22 6.31
CA ARG A 417 16.26 -2.15 6.35
C ARG A 417 16.14 -3.24 5.28
N VAL A 418 17.21 -3.41 4.51
CA VAL A 418 17.34 -4.54 3.56
C VAL A 418 18.39 -5.51 4.08
N ALA A 419 17.94 -6.70 4.48
CA ALA A 419 18.80 -7.75 5.04
C ALA A 419 19.03 -8.86 4.02
N ARG A 420 20.29 -9.30 3.84
CA ARG A 420 20.63 -10.44 3.00
C ARG A 420 20.71 -11.70 3.87
N SER A 421 19.56 -12.28 4.16
CA SER A 421 19.41 -13.43 5.08
C SER A 421 18.07 -14.13 4.85
N GLU A 422 17.96 -15.38 5.28
CA GLU A 422 16.63 -16.00 5.45
C GLU A 422 15.86 -15.26 6.54
N VAL A 423 14.55 -15.11 6.37
CA VAL A 423 13.68 -14.37 7.31
C VAL A 423 13.74 -14.95 8.73
N THR A 424 13.73 -16.28 8.87
CA THR A 424 13.80 -16.95 10.18
C THR A 424 15.13 -16.67 10.89
N ALA A 425 16.25 -16.77 10.18
CA ALA A 425 17.57 -16.45 10.70
C ALA A 425 17.70 -14.97 11.09
N PHE A 426 17.08 -14.08 10.31
CA PHE A 426 17.04 -12.65 10.62
C PHE A 426 16.29 -12.39 11.94
N ILE A 427 15.10 -12.97 12.09
CA ILE A 427 14.29 -12.81 13.31
C ILE A 427 15.06 -13.35 14.52
N ALA A 428 15.56 -14.58 14.44
CA ALA A 428 16.32 -15.19 15.53
C ALA A 428 17.52 -14.33 15.98
N SER A 429 18.15 -13.61 15.06
CA SER A 429 19.31 -12.78 15.36
C SER A 429 18.98 -11.38 15.88
N ASN A 430 17.74 -10.89 15.70
CA ASN A 430 17.39 -9.50 15.98
C ASN A 430 16.18 -9.33 16.92
N ALA A 431 15.37 -10.35 17.14
CA ALA A 431 14.09 -10.25 17.85
C ALA A 431 14.23 -9.68 19.26
N ALA A 432 15.26 -10.06 20.01
CA ALA A 432 15.53 -9.55 21.35
C ALA A 432 15.77 -8.02 21.43
N SER A 433 15.97 -7.34 20.29
CA SER A 433 16.08 -5.88 20.21
C SER A 433 14.75 -5.17 19.95
N TYR A 434 13.66 -5.92 19.84
CA TYR A 434 12.32 -5.42 19.55
C TYR A 434 11.34 -5.91 20.60
N ASP A 435 10.31 -5.11 20.85
CA ASP A 435 9.21 -5.48 21.73
C ASP A 435 8.15 -6.29 20.97
N LEU A 436 8.05 -6.09 19.65
CA LEU A 436 7.08 -6.73 18.77
C LEU A 436 7.66 -7.02 17.39
N VAL A 437 7.37 -8.20 16.85
CA VAL A 437 7.58 -8.56 15.45
C VAL A 437 6.24 -8.73 14.75
N VAL A 438 6.03 -7.97 13.68
CA VAL A 438 4.83 -8.02 12.84
C VAL A 438 5.16 -8.75 11.53
N LEU A 439 4.39 -9.79 11.23
CA LEU A 439 4.55 -10.65 10.06
C LEU A 439 3.24 -10.77 9.31
N GLY A 440 3.31 -10.90 7.98
CA GLY A 440 2.15 -11.30 7.19
C GLY A 440 1.94 -12.82 7.22
N SER A 441 0.68 -13.27 7.30
CA SER A 441 0.24 -14.67 7.24
C SER A 441 0.66 -15.41 5.95
N SER A 442 1.10 -14.67 4.92
CA SER A 442 1.37 -15.15 3.55
C SER A 442 0.11 -15.45 2.71
N GLY A 443 -1.05 -14.86 3.06
CA GLY A 443 -2.30 -14.93 2.28
C GLY A 443 -2.18 -14.59 0.79
N ASP A 444 -1.26 -13.70 0.37
CA ASP A 444 -1.09 -13.37 -1.05
C ASP A 444 -0.23 -14.35 -1.86
N ARG A 445 0.15 -15.49 -1.30
CA ARG A 445 0.83 -16.56 -2.06
C ARG A 445 -0.18 -17.40 -2.81
N SER A 446 0.15 -17.71 -4.07
CA SER A 446 -0.62 -18.69 -4.84
C SER A 446 -0.70 -20.02 -4.08
N PRO A 447 -1.82 -20.77 -4.16
CA PRO A 447 -2.00 -22.03 -3.43
C PRO A 447 -0.84 -23.02 -3.64
N ALA A 448 -0.27 -23.04 -4.84
CA ALA A 448 0.91 -23.85 -5.19
C ALA A 448 2.17 -23.48 -4.38
N SER A 449 2.37 -22.19 -4.05
CA SER A 449 3.50 -21.74 -3.23
C SER A 449 3.31 -21.99 -1.73
N ARG A 450 2.06 -22.11 -1.26
CA ARG A 450 1.74 -22.48 0.14
C ARG A 450 2.02 -23.97 0.41
N PHE A 451 1.83 -24.82 -0.60
CA PHE A 451 2.08 -26.26 -0.50
C PHE A 451 3.57 -26.63 -0.34
N ILE A 452 4.48 -25.78 -0.82
CA ILE A 452 5.93 -26.07 -0.87
C ILE A 452 6.67 -25.62 0.40
N SER A 453 6.15 -24.63 1.13
CA SER A 453 6.78 -24.16 2.37
C SER A 453 5.72 -23.63 3.34
N PRO A 454 5.66 -24.16 4.57
CA PRO A 454 4.77 -23.62 5.59
C PRO A 454 5.07 -22.13 5.81
N PRO A 455 4.03 -21.32 6.12
CA PRO A 455 4.18 -19.88 6.28
C PRO A 455 5.22 -19.57 7.37
N THR A 456 5.94 -18.47 7.18
CA THR A 456 7.13 -18.15 7.97
C THR A 456 6.86 -18.16 9.48
N PHE A 457 5.67 -17.74 9.90
CA PHE A 457 5.30 -17.69 11.32
C PHE A 457 5.12 -19.07 11.98
N GLU A 458 4.69 -20.12 11.24
CA GLU A 458 4.64 -21.49 11.77
C GLU A 458 6.03 -22.06 12.08
N ARG A 459 7.08 -21.48 11.46
CA ARG A 459 8.48 -21.86 11.69
C ARG A 459 9.13 -21.08 12.84
N ILE A 460 8.46 -20.07 13.37
CA ILE A 460 8.98 -19.12 14.35
C ILE A 460 8.39 -19.49 15.73
N ARG A 461 8.83 -20.64 16.28
CA ARG A 461 8.28 -21.19 17.52
C ARG A 461 8.79 -20.51 18.79
N GLU A 462 10.06 -20.13 18.81
CA GLU A 462 10.71 -19.49 19.95
C GLU A 462 11.26 -18.13 19.52
N VAL A 463 10.66 -17.06 20.03
CA VAL A 463 11.11 -15.68 19.81
C VAL A 463 11.02 -14.96 21.14
N ASP A 464 12.09 -14.25 21.47
CA ASP A 464 12.23 -13.50 22.73
C ASP A 464 11.45 -12.17 22.73
N CYS A 465 10.34 -12.08 21.98
CA CYS A 465 9.47 -10.91 21.94
C CYS A 465 8.06 -11.30 21.49
N ASP A 466 7.12 -10.36 21.62
CA ASP A 466 5.77 -10.56 21.13
C ASP A 466 5.73 -10.68 19.59
N VAL A 467 4.76 -11.43 19.08
CA VAL A 467 4.60 -11.64 17.63
C VAL A 467 3.15 -11.38 17.24
N ALA A 468 2.96 -10.54 16.23
CA ALA A 468 1.67 -10.30 15.59
C ALA A 468 1.71 -10.82 14.15
N VAL A 469 0.81 -11.74 13.83
CA VAL A 469 0.64 -12.27 12.47
C VAL A 469 -0.62 -11.67 11.87
N PHE A 470 -0.46 -10.85 10.84
CA PHE A 470 -1.55 -10.18 10.16
C PHE A 470 -1.99 -10.93 8.90
N ASP A 471 -3.29 -11.13 8.76
CA ASP A 471 -3.96 -11.61 7.55
C ASP A 471 -5.05 -10.63 7.13
N ARG A 472 -5.18 -10.41 5.82
CA ARG A 472 -6.17 -9.50 5.25
C ARG A 472 -7.42 -10.27 4.84
N GLY A 473 -8.58 -9.76 5.24
CA GLY A 473 -9.88 -10.29 4.84
C GLY A 473 -10.08 -10.33 3.31
N HIS A 474 -10.88 -11.29 2.84
CA HIS A 474 -11.09 -11.58 1.42
C HIS A 474 -12.43 -11.13 0.83
#